data_AF-A0A087MIL5-F1
#
_entry.id   AF-A0A087MIL5-F1
#
_cell.length_a   1.000
_cell.length_b   1.000
_cell.length_c   1.000
_cell.angle_alpha   90.00
_cell.angle_beta   90.00
_cell.angle_gamma   90.00
#
_symmetry.space_group_name_H-M   'P 1'
#
loop_
_entity.id
_entity.type
_entity.pdbx_description
1 polymer ?
#
loop_
_entity_poly.entity_id
_entity_poly.type
_entity_poly.pdbx_seq_one_letter_code
_entity_poly.pdbx_strand_id
1 'polypeptide(L)'
;MEANPHSNHAAELAKGVKAILKDYRTMDARIRGELIRLGFSLSEDGKHFKIVYHGDPRYMFVLPKTSSDYRAGRNAASDITGILF
;
A
#
# COMPACT_ATOMS: atom_id res chain seq x y z
N MET A 1 14.34 21.66 -18.96
CA MET A 1 13.31 21.23 -18.01
C MET A 1 12.70 19.95 -18.53
N GLU A 2 13.27 18.79 -18.19
CA GLU A 2 12.57 17.52 -18.44
C GLU A 2 11.92 17.10 -17.13
N ALA A 3 10.74 17.69 -16.88
CA ALA A 3 9.85 17.23 -15.83
C ALA A 3 9.28 15.89 -16.30
N ASN A 4 9.87 14.81 -15.80
CA ASN A 4 9.41 13.45 -16.04
C ASN A 4 7.90 13.37 -15.68
N PRO A 5 6.98 13.07 -16.61
CA PRO A 5 5.54 13.10 -16.35
C PRO A 5 5.06 12.01 -15.37
N HIS A 6 5.96 11.10 -14.96
CA HIS A 6 5.66 10.01 -14.04
C HIS A 6 5.45 10.44 -12.58
N SER A 7 5.90 11.64 -12.21
CA SER A 7 5.90 12.11 -10.81
C SER A 7 4.51 12.32 -10.22
N ASN A 8 3.53 12.75 -11.02
CA ASN A 8 2.22 13.14 -10.49
C ASN A 8 1.36 11.94 -10.10
N HIS A 9 1.46 10.83 -10.86
CA HIS A 9 0.66 9.64 -10.58
C HIS A 9 1.19 8.89 -9.35
N ALA A 10 2.51 8.74 -9.24
CA ALA A 10 3.13 8.13 -8.06
C ALA A 10 2.86 8.93 -6.78
N ALA A 11 2.93 10.28 -6.84
CA ALA A 11 2.62 11.18 -5.72
C ALA A 11 1.18 11.01 -5.20
N GLU A 12 0.21 10.95 -6.11
CA GLU A 12 -1.19 10.76 -5.76
C GLU A 12 -1.45 9.34 -5.24
N LEU A 13 -0.81 8.32 -5.81
CA LEU A 13 -0.89 6.95 -5.32
C LEU A 13 -0.34 6.83 -3.89
N ALA A 14 0.81 7.46 -3.64
CA ALA A 14 1.45 7.49 -2.34
C ALA A 14 0.60 8.20 -1.28
N LYS A 15 -0.08 9.30 -1.64
CA LYS A 15 -1.07 9.94 -0.76
C LYS A 15 -2.24 9.01 -0.48
N GLY A 16 -2.78 8.33 -1.50
CA GLY A 16 -3.88 7.38 -1.35
C GLY A 16 -3.52 6.23 -0.42
N VAL A 17 -2.38 5.59 -0.65
CA VAL A 17 -1.84 4.52 0.21
C VAL A 17 -1.61 5.03 1.63
N LYS A 18 -0.97 6.18 1.82
CA LYS A 18 -0.78 6.78 3.15
C LYS A 18 -2.10 7.07 3.84
N ALA A 19 -3.12 7.56 3.13
CA ALA A 19 -4.44 7.82 3.72
C ALA A 19 -5.13 6.53 4.16
N ILE A 20 -5.13 5.49 3.31
CA ILE A 20 -5.72 4.18 3.62
C ILE A 20 -5.00 3.52 4.80
N LEU A 21 -3.66 3.55 4.78
CA LEU A 21 -2.84 2.88 5.79
C LEU A 21 -2.66 3.68 7.08
N LYS A 22 -2.94 4.98 7.08
CA LYS A 22 -2.92 5.82 8.29
C LYS A 22 -3.96 5.36 9.31
N ASP A 23 -5.13 4.91 8.84
CA ASP A 23 -6.20 4.36 9.67
C ASP A 23 -6.20 2.82 9.70
N TYR A 24 -5.13 2.18 9.17
CA TYR A 24 -4.98 0.73 9.16
C TYR A 24 -4.73 0.17 10.54
N ARG A 25 -5.75 -0.50 11.08
CA ARG A 25 -5.69 -1.29 12.33
C ARG A 25 -5.74 -2.79 12.05
N THR A 26 -6.57 -3.16 11.10
CA THR A 26 -6.85 -4.53 10.67
C THR A 26 -7.17 -4.48 9.18
N MET A 27 -6.88 -5.56 8.46
CA MET A 27 -7.31 -5.70 7.07
C MET A 27 -8.83 -5.92 7.02
N ASP A 28 -9.57 -4.81 7.02
CA ASP A 28 -11.01 -4.80 6.84
C ASP A 28 -11.37 -4.80 5.34
N ALA A 29 -12.59 -5.26 5.02
CA ALA A 29 -13.11 -5.30 3.65
C ALA A 29 -13.07 -3.92 2.97
N ARG A 30 -13.26 -2.84 3.75
CA ARG A 30 -13.11 -1.46 3.25
C ARG A 30 -11.69 -1.17 2.76
N ILE A 31 -10.68 -1.45 3.57
CA ILE A 31 -9.27 -1.19 3.21
C ILE A 31 -8.86 -2.04 2.01
N ARG A 32 -9.29 -3.31 2.00
CA ARG A 32 -9.08 -4.19 0.85
C ARG A 32 -9.69 -3.60 -0.43
N GLY A 33 -10.91 -3.09 -0.36
CA GLY A 33 -11.59 -2.46 -1.49
C GLY A 33 -10.87 -1.21 -2.00
N GLU A 34 -10.38 -0.35 -1.10
CA GLU A 34 -9.64 0.85 -1.45
C GLU A 34 -8.27 0.53 -2.09
N LEU A 35 -7.56 -0.47 -1.58
CA LEU A 35 -6.31 -0.96 -2.17
C LEU A 35 -6.54 -1.53 -3.58
N ILE A 36 -7.59 -2.33 -3.78
CA ILE A 36 -7.96 -2.85 -5.10
C ILE A 36 -8.31 -1.71 -6.06
N ARG A 37 -9.04 -0.68 -5.60
CA ARG A 37 -9.34 0.52 -6.39
C ARG A 37 -8.08 1.28 -6.82
N LEU A 38 -7.05 1.29 -5.99
CA LEU A 38 -5.75 1.87 -6.31
C LEU A 38 -4.88 1.00 -7.24
N GLY A 39 -5.35 -0.19 -7.64
CA GLY A 39 -4.59 -1.10 -8.51
C GLY A 39 -3.72 -2.12 -7.78
N PHE A 40 -3.91 -2.29 -6.45
CA PHE A 40 -3.24 -3.34 -5.70
C PHE A 40 -4.01 -4.66 -5.73
N SER A 41 -3.31 -5.75 -5.96
CA SER A 41 -3.84 -7.11 -5.80
C SER A 41 -3.44 -7.66 -4.44
N LEU A 42 -4.41 -8.02 -3.61
CA LEU A 42 -4.15 -8.64 -2.30
C LEU A 42 -4.25 -10.16 -2.38
N SER A 43 -3.28 -10.85 -1.82
CA SER A 43 -3.23 -12.29 -1.63
C SER A 43 -2.96 -12.61 -0.16
N GLU A 44 -3.68 -13.57 0.39
CA GLU A 44 -3.55 -13.96 1.80
C GLU A 44 -2.47 -15.03 1.94
N ASP A 45 -1.48 -14.78 2.78
CA ASP A 45 -0.37 -15.70 3.11
C ASP A 45 -0.31 -15.90 4.64
N GLY A 46 -1.23 -16.72 5.14
CA GLY A 46 -1.35 -17.06 6.55
C GLY A 46 -1.64 -15.86 7.45
N LYS A 47 -0.61 -15.40 8.19
CA LYS A 47 -0.70 -14.24 9.11
C LYS A 47 -0.43 -12.90 8.42
N HIS A 48 -0.11 -12.90 7.14
CA HIS A 48 0.20 -11.70 6.37
C HIS A 48 -0.61 -11.65 5.07
N PHE A 49 -0.86 -10.45 4.57
CA PHE A 49 -1.37 -10.19 3.24
C PHE A 49 -0.22 -9.72 2.36
N LYS A 50 -0.01 -10.39 1.23
CA LYS A 50 0.83 -9.88 0.15
C LYS A 50 0.00 -8.95 -0.71
N ILE A 51 0.51 -7.76 -1.00
CA ILE A 51 -0.11 -6.82 -1.92
C ILE A 51 0.85 -6.55 -3.07
N VAL A 52 0.37 -6.57 -4.31
CA VAL A 52 1.17 -6.37 -5.52
C VAL A 52 0.55 -5.23 -6.34
N TYR A 53 1.32 -4.19 -6.63
CA TYR A 53 0.85 -3.08 -7.45
C TYR A 53 0.89 -3.45 -8.93
N HIS A 54 -0.27 -3.36 -9.62
CA HIS A 54 -0.41 -3.66 -11.05
C HIS A 54 0.15 -5.01 -11.52
N GLY A 55 0.28 -5.99 -10.63
CA GLY A 55 0.86 -7.29 -10.94
C GLY A 55 2.38 -7.26 -11.19
N ASP A 56 3.05 -6.15 -10.91
CA ASP A 56 4.51 -6.05 -11.01
C ASP A 56 5.14 -6.53 -9.68
N PRO A 57 5.88 -7.66 -9.68
CA PRO A 57 6.50 -8.22 -8.48
C PRO A 57 7.57 -7.31 -7.86
N ARG A 58 8.06 -6.29 -8.59
CA ARG A 58 8.97 -5.27 -8.04
C ARG A 58 8.29 -4.43 -6.96
N TYR A 59 6.98 -4.27 -7.05
CA TYR A 59 6.16 -3.50 -6.13
C TYR A 59 5.26 -4.43 -5.30
N MET A 60 5.88 -5.45 -4.70
CA MET A 60 5.26 -6.38 -3.77
C MET A 60 5.52 -5.95 -2.32
N PHE A 61 4.48 -5.92 -1.50
CA PHE A 61 4.56 -5.57 -0.08
C PHE A 61 3.84 -6.59 0.78
N VAL A 62 4.27 -6.72 2.03
CA VAL A 62 3.71 -7.66 3.01
C VAL A 62 3.12 -6.88 4.17
N LEU A 63 1.82 -7.02 4.39
CA LEU A 63 1.08 -6.40 5.49
C LEU A 63 0.67 -7.46 6.52
N PRO A 64 0.85 -7.25 7.83
CA PRO A 64 0.33 -8.17 8.84
C PRO A 64 -1.22 -8.12 8.88
N LYS A 65 -1.86 -9.27 9.11
CA LYS A 65 -3.35 -9.39 9.19
C LYS A 65 -3.96 -8.46 10.23
N THR A 66 -3.27 -8.35 11.35
CA THR A 66 -3.62 -7.53 12.50
C THR A 66 -2.35 -6.88 13.00
N SER A 67 -2.35 -5.55 13.07
CA SER A 67 -1.30 -4.85 13.78
C SER A 67 -1.75 -4.58 15.22
N SER A 68 -1.04 -5.12 16.20
CA SER A 68 -1.28 -4.77 17.61
C SER A 68 -0.89 -3.31 17.90
N ASP A 69 -0.10 -2.69 17.01
CA ASP A 69 0.39 -1.32 17.13
C ASP A 69 -0.07 -0.46 15.94
N TYR A 70 -0.66 0.70 16.23
CA TYR A 70 -1.00 1.73 15.24
C TYR A 70 0.21 2.21 14.41
N ARG A 71 1.43 1.89 14.85
CA ARG A 71 2.68 2.23 14.17
C ARG A 71 2.98 1.33 12.98
N ALA A 72 2.54 0.07 12.97
CA ALA A 72 2.89 -0.82 11.85
C ALA A 72 2.19 -0.42 10.55
N GLY A 73 0.96 0.13 10.61
CA GLY A 73 0.29 0.70 9.43
C GLY A 73 1.04 1.90 8.86
N ARG A 74 1.60 2.77 9.72
CA ARG A 74 2.43 3.91 9.29
C ARG A 74 3.76 3.47 8.69
N ASN A 75 4.42 2.49 9.29
CA ASN A 75 5.69 1.97 8.77
C ASN A 75 5.47 1.33 7.40
N ALA A 76 4.45 0.48 7.25
CA ALA A 76 4.13 -0.13 5.97
C ALA A 76 3.77 0.91 4.90
N ALA A 77 3.03 1.97 5.26
CA ALA A 77 2.77 3.07 4.33
C ALA A 77 4.05 3.77 3.90
N SER A 78 4.97 4.02 4.83
CA SER A 78 6.27 4.61 4.53
C SER A 78 7.07 3.72 3.58
N ASP A 79 7.14 2.42 3.85
CA ASP A 79 7.86 1.44 3.02
C ASP A 79 7.27 1.38 1.61
N ILE A 80 5.94 1.35 1.49
CA ILE A 80 5.27 1.35 0.18
C ILE A 80 5.59 2.62 -0.60
N THR A 81 5.44 3.78 0.04
CA THR A 81 5.76 5.04 -0.63
C THR A 81 7.25 5.18 -0.95
N GLY A 82 8.15 4.67 -0.11
CA GLY A 82 9.60 4.78 -0.33
C GLY A 82 10.13 3.90 -1.47
N ILE A 83 9.42 2.85 -1.86
CA ILE A 83 9.78 2.00 -3.02
C ILE A 83 9.14 2.53 -4.32
N LEU A 84 8.03 3.26 -4.21
CA LEU A 84 7.33 3.87 -5.35
C LEU A 84 8.02 5.14 -5.91
N PHE A 85 9.00 5.72 -5.20
CA PHE A 85 9.82 6.89 -5.64
C PHE A 85 11.31 6.58 -5.55
#